data_AF-A0A975VE31-F1
#
_entry.id   AF-A0A975VE31-F1
#
_cell.length_a   1.000
_cell.length_b   1.000
_cell.length_c   1.000
_cell.angle_alpha   90.00
_cell.angle_beta   90.00
_cell.angle_gamma   90.00
#
_symmetry.space_group_name_H-M   'P 1'
#
loop_
_entity.id
_entity.type
_entity.pdbx_description
1 polymer ?
#
loop_
_entity_poly.entity_id
_entity_poly.type
_entity_poly.pdbx_seq_one_letter_code
_entity_poly.pdbx_strand_id
1 'polypeptide(L)'
;MKIAVLPGDGIGTEIVAEAVKVLNVLDLQFEMESALVGGAAYEAHGHPLPEATLKLAKEADAVLFGAVGDWKYDKLDRPLRPEQAILGLRKNLGLFANFRPAICYEQLVDASSLKPELISGLDILIIRELTGDIYFGAPRGRRTAVDGHFPGAEEAFDTMRYSRPEIERIAHVAFQAARKRSKRVTSVDKANVLETFQFWKDVVTEVGKEYPDVELDHMYVDNAAMQLVRAPKKFDVVVTGNMFGDILSDEAAMLTGSIGMLPSASLNSSNQGLYEPSHGSAPDIAGKGIANPLATILSAAMMLRFSLNQAQAADRIESAVKDVLASGLRTADIYSDGKSSTTPAVVKVGTREMGDAVVAAITTKKITKS
;
A
#
# COMPACT_ATOMS: atom_id res chain seq x y z
N MET A 1 17.81 11.58 -9.99
CA MET A 1 16.56 11.33 -9.24
C MET A 1 16.95 10.96 -7.84
N LYS A 2 16.54 11.73 -6.84
CA LYS A 2 16.86 11.50 -5.42
C LYS A 2 15.79 10.62 -4.78
N ILE A 3 16.22 9.54 -4.14
CA ILE A 3 15.33 8.59 -3.45
C ILE A 3 15.75 8.55 -1.98
N ALA A 4 14.81 8.89 -1.09
CA ALA A 4 14.99 8.65 0.34
C ALA A 4 14.67 7.18 0.62
N VAL A 5 15.63 6.43 1.15
CA VAL A 5 15.47 5.01 1.49
C VAL A 5 15.28 4.88 3.00
N LEU A 6 14.11 4.43 3.42
CA LEU A 6 13.70 4.35 4.82
C LEU A 6 13.36 2.89 5.19
N PRO A 7 14.35 2.06 5.54
CA PRO A 7 14.12 0.63 5.75
C PRO A 7 13.22 0.30 6.94
N GLY A 8 13.35 1.09 8.02
CA GLY A 8 12.57 0.93 9.25
C GLY A 8 12.94 -0.31 10.07
N ASP A 9 11.94 -1.04 10.54
CA ASP A 9 12.05 -2.10 11.54
C ASP A 9 11.76 -3.51 10.95
N GLY A 10 12.15 -4.54 11.69
CA GLY A 10 11.84 -5.94 11.36
C GLY A 10 12.36 -6.34 9.98
N ILE A 11 11.50 -6.98 9.18
CA ILE A 11 11.83 -7.39 7.80
C ILE A 11 12.09 -6.22 6.85
N GLY A 12 11.75 -4.98 7.24
CA GLY A 12 11.89 -3.79 6.41
C GLY A 12 13.31 -3.60 5.87
N THR A 13 14.31 -3.90 6.70
CA THR A 13 15.74 -3.88 6.29
C THR A 13 16.07 -4.90 5.21
N GLU A 14 15.53 -6.12 5.29
CA GLU A 14 15.80 -7.22 4.37
C GLU A 14 15.14 -6.97 3.01
N ILE A 15 13.86 -6.60 3.00
CA ILE A 15 13.08 -6.42 1.76
C ILE A 15 13.48 -5.14 1.00
N VAL A 16 13.83 -4.06 1.70
CA VAL A 16 14.30 -2.82 1.06
C VAL A 16 15.67 -3.01 0.42
N ALA A 17 16.55 -3.81 1.03
CA ALA A 17 17.84 -4.16 0.42
C ALA A 17 17.66 -4.82 -0.95
N GLU A 18 16.67 -5.71 -1.09
CA GLU A 18 16.36 -6.38 -2.37
C GLU A 18 15.74 -5.43 -3.40
N ALA A 19 14.87 -4.51 -2.98
CA ALA A 19 14.35 -3.47 -3.87
C ALA A 19 15.45 -2.52 -4.38
N VAL A 20 16.38 -2.11 -3.50
CA VAL A 20 17.55 -1.31 -3.87
C VAL A 20 18.47 -2.09 -4.82
N LYS A 21 18.68 -3.39 -4.59
CA LYS A 21 19.42 -4.26 -5.49
C LYS A 21 18.82 -4.28 -6.90
N VAL A 22 17.49 -4.39 -7.00
CA VAL A 22 16.76 -4.33 -8.28
C VAL A 22 16.89 -2.96 -8.94
N LEU A 23 16.80 -1.86 -8.19
CA LEU A 23 16.98 -0.50 -8.73
C LEU A 23 18.39 -0.29 -9.32
N ASN A 24 19.43 -0.81 -8.65
CA ASN A 24 20.83 -0.66 -9.06
C ASN A 24 21.20 -1.34 -10.39
N VAL A 25 20.41 -2.32 -10.85
CA VAL A 25 20.67 -3.01 -12.13
C VAL A 25 19.93 -2.40 -13.32
N LEU A 26 19.12 -1.37 -13.05
CA LEU A 26 18.50 -0.56 -14.10
C LEU A 26 19.53 0.40 -14.71
N ASP A 27 19.31 0.78 -15.95
CA ASP A 27 20.16 1.73 -16.67
C ASP A 27 19.75 3.17 -16.34
N LEU A 28 19.70 3.49 -15.05
CA LEU A 28 19.19 4.76 -14.50
C LEU A 28 20.11 5.22 -13.36
N GLN A 29 20.32 6.52 -13.26
CA GLN A 29 21.13 7.13 -12.21
C GLN A 29 20.24 7.62 -11.07
N PHE A 30 20.39 6.99 -9.91
CA PHE A 30 19.69 7.34 -8.68
C PHE A 30 20.67 7.86 -7.63
N GLU A 31 20.32 8.96 -6.99
CA GLU A 31 20.94 9.41 -5.75
C GLU A 31 20.12 8.80 -4.60
N MET A 32 20.58 7.70 -4.02
CA MET A 32 19.90 7.03 -2.91
C MET A 32 20.56 7.42 -1.60
N GLU A 33 19.77 7.99 -0.68
CA GLU A 33 20.23 8.35 0.66
C GLU A 33 19.34 7.65 1.69
N SER A 34 19.97 6.93 2.62
CA SER A 34 19.25 6.17 3.65
C SER A 34 19.17 6.95 4.95
N ALA A 35 18.03 6.87 5.64
CA ALA A 35 17.85 7.43 6.99
C ALA A 35 17.04 6.50 7.90
N LEU A 36 17.22 6.69 9.22
CA LEU A 36 16.51 5.92 10.24
C LEU A 36 15.06 6.40 10.36
N VAL A 37 14.15 5.45 10.58
CA VAL A 37 12.72 5.70 10.81
C VAL A 37 12.16 4.63 11.75
N GLY A 38 11.03 4.91 12.40
CA GLY A 38 10.34 3.96 13.28
C GLY A 38 11.11 3.67 14.56
N GLY A 39 11.11 2.42 14.97
CA GLY A 39 11.81 1.94 16.15
C GLY A 39 13.32 2.18 16.10
N ALA A 40 13.94 1.90 14.96
CA ALA A 40 15.37 2.15 14.74
C ALA A 40 15.74 3.63 14.95
N ALA A 41 14.87 4.56 14.53
CA ALA A 41 15.07 5.98 14.81
C ALA A 41 14.82 6.34 16.29
N TYR A 42 13.83 5.71 16.92
CA TYR A 42 13.58 5.91 18.34
C TYR A 42 14.79 5.49 19.18
N GLU A 43 15.41 4.35 18.89
CA GLU A 43 16.61 3.88 19.60
C GLU A 43 17.79 4.86 19.44
N ALA A 44 17.97 5.45 18.25
CA ALA A 44 19.09 6.34 17.96
C ALA A 44 18.87 7.80 18.39
N HIS A 45 17.62 8.29 18.35
CA HIS A 45 17.30 9.72 18.47
C HIS A 45 16.18 10.03 19.46
N GLY A 46 15.57 9.02 20.09
CA GLY A 46 14.44 9.18 21.01
C GLY A 46 13.11 9.55 20.34
N HIS A 47 13.04 9.53 19.01
CA HIS A 47 11.82 9.86 18.26
C HIS A 47 11.69 9.00 17.00
N PRO A 48 10.48 8.49 16.65
CA PRO A 48 10.30 7.57 15.53
C PRO A 48 10.45 8.24 14.15
N LEU A 49 10.33 9.56 14.07
CA LEU A 49 10.60 10.34 12.86
C LEU A 49 11.49 11.55 13.18
N PRO A 50 12.83 11.39 13.11
CA PRO A 50 13.76 12.48 13.33
C PRO A 50 13.58 13.60 12.30
N GLU A 51 13.89 14.84 12.68
CA GLU A 51 13.79 15.99 11.77
C GLU A 51 14.66 15.83 10.52
N ALA A 52 15.86 15.26 10.68
CA ALA A 52 16.76 14.96 9.56
C ALA A 52 16.13 13.98 8.55
N THR A 53 15.45 12.92 9.03
CA THR A 53 14.74 11.96 8.18
C THR A 53 13.59 12.64 7.44
N LEU A 54 12.82 13.50 8.12
CA LEU A 54 11.73 14.24 7.48
C LEU A 54 12.26 15.23 6.43
N LYS A 55 13.37 15.91 6.72
CA LYS A 55 14.03 16.81 5.78
C LYS A 55 14.47 16.06 4.52
N LEU A 56 15.14 14.92 4.68
CA LEU A 56 15.54 14.06 3.56
C LEU A 56 14.32 13.65 2.72
N ALA A 57 13.24 13.20 3.36
CA ALA A 57 12.02 12.79 2.66
C ALA A 57 11.35 13.94 1.88
N LYS A 58 11.44 15.18 2.38
CA LYS A 58 10.93 16.38 1.68
C LYS A 58 11.78 16.77 0.48
N GLU A 59 13.10 16.58 0.56
CA GLU A 59 14.06 16.92 -0.49
C GLU A 59 14.15 15.86 -1.61
N ALA A 60 13.71 14.62 -1.34
CA ALA A 60 13.74 13.54 -2.32
C ALA A 60 12.61 13.62 -3.35
N ASP A 61 12.84 13.12 -4.56
CA ASP A 61 11.80 12.97 -5.59
C ASP A 61 10.78 11.88 -5.22
N ALA A 62 11.22 10.87 -4.46
CA ALA A 62 10.38 9.81 -3.93
C ALA A 62 10.97 9.19 -2.66
N VAL A 63 10.12 8.53 -1.87
CA VAL A 63 10.50 7.79 -0.66
C VAL A 63 10.25 6.30 -0.88
N LEU A 64 11.28 5.47 -0.76
CA LEU A 64 11.16 4.00 -0.69
C LEU A 64 11.19 3.60 0.78
N PHE A 65 10.10 3.02 1.26
CA PHE A 65 9.88 2.70 2.67
C PHE A 65 9.72 1.19 2.86
N GLY A 66 10.33 0.65 3.91
CA GLY A 66 10.21 -0.76 4.28
C GLY A 66 8.98 -1.00 5.14
N ALA A 67 9.20 -1.18 6.44
CA ALA A 67 8.12 -1.37 7.40
C ALA A 67 8.51 -0.77 8.75
N VAL A 68 7.55 -0.48 9.63
CA VAL A 68 7.83 -0.01 11.00
C VAL A 68 6.99 -0.77 12.01
N GLY A 69 7.49 -0.86 13.24
CA GLY A 69 6.83 -1.54 14.36
C GLY A 69 7.55 -2.80 14.81
N ASP A 70 7.55 -3.04 16.11
CA ASP A 70 8.03 -4.26 16.77
C ASP A 70 7.38 -4.31 18.17
N TRP A 71 7.08 -5.50 18.68
CA TRP A 71 6.43 -5.68 19.98
C TRP A 71 7.16 -4.99 21.13
N LYS A 72 8.49 -4.81 21.04
CA LYS A 72 9.26 -4.12 22.07
C LYS A 72 8.88 -2.64 22.25
N TYR A 73 8.28 -2.01 21.23
CA TYR A 73 7.89 -0.60 21.27
C TYR A 73 6.41 -0.36 21.69
N ASP A 74 5.62 -1.41 21.89
CA ASP A 74 4.19 -1.29 22.24
C ASP A 74 3.93 -0.60 23.58
N LYS A 75 4.94 -0.57 24.45
CA LYS A 75 4.88 0.10 25.75
C LYS A 75 5.23 1.58 25.71
N LEU A 76 5.70 2.10 24.57
CA LEU A 76 5.99 3.51 24.42
C LEU A 76 4.70 4.34 24.43
N ASP A 77 4.84 5.58 24.91
CA ASP A 77 3.80 6.59 24.78
C ASP A 77 3.40 6.74 23.31
N ARG A 78 2.10 6.95 23.05
CA ARG A 78 1.53 6.94 21.70
C ARG A 78 2.27 7.83 20.68
N PRO A 79 2.74 9.06 21.03
CA PRO A 79 3.51 9.92 20.11
C PRO A 79 4.90 9.37 19.74
N LEU A 80 5.45 8.45 20.53
CA LEU A 80 6.80 7.90 20.37
C LEU A 80 6.80 6.51 19.71
N ARG A 81 5.62 5.93 19.45
CA ARG A 81 5.54 4.62 18.81
C ARG A 81 5.96 4.66 17.33
N PRO A 82 6.56 3.59 16.78
CA PRO A 82 7.06 3.55 15.40
C PRO A 82 6.03 3.94 14.34
N GLU A 83 4.75 3.59 14.52
CA GLU A 83 3.66 3.89 13.58
C GLU A 83 3.41 5.40 13.45
N GLN A 84 3.85 6.23 14.41
CA GLN A 84 3.78 7.68 14.27
C GLN A 84 4.69 8.19 13.15
N ALA A 85 5.73 7.45 12.78
CA ALA A 85 6.63 7.87 11.72
C ALA A 85 5.94 7.88 10.36
N ILE A 86 5.22 6.81 10.02
CA ILE A 86 4.51 6.71 8.75
C ILE A 86 3.35 7.72 8.67
N LEU A 87 2.59 7.90 9.77
CA LEU A 87 1.55 8.94 9.84
C LEU A 87 2.16 10.35 9.72
N GLY A 88 3.30 10.58 10.36
CA GLY A 88 4.05 11.82 10.29
C GLY A 88 4.54 12.13 8.87
N LEU A 89 5.12 11.15 8.18
CA LEU A 89 5.56 11.28 6.78
C LEU A 89 4.39 11.61 5.86
N ARG A 90 3.32 10.81 5.90
CA ARG A 90 2.11 11.01 5.08
C ARG A 90 1.52 12.40 5.27
N LYS A 91 1.39 12.86 6.51
CA LYS A 91 0.87 14.19 6.83
C LYS A 91 1.79 15.31 6.36
N ASN A 92 3.09 15.24 6.68
CA ASN A 92 4.04 16.33 6.39
C ASN A 92 4.39 16.46 4.90
N LEU A 93 4.24 15.39 4.12
CA LEU A 93 4.44 15.38 2.67
C LEU A 93 3.12 15.57 1.90
N GLY A 94 1.98 15.64 2.59
CA GLY A 94 0.66 15.81 1.97
C GLY A 94 0.24 14.62 1.11
N LEU A 95 0.67 13.40 1.45
CA LEU A 95 0.45 12.18 0.67
C LEU A 95 -0.98 11.66 0.87
N PHE A 96 -1.96 12.33 0.28
CA PHE A 96 -3.38 12.07 0.54
C PHE A 96 -3.96 10.88 -0.22
N ALA A 97 -3.34 10.46 -1.33
CA ALA A 97 -3.89 9.40 -2.19
C ALA A 97 -3.10 8.11 -2.05
N ASN A 98 -3.69 7.10 -1.41
CA ASN A 98 -3.09 5.77 -1.29
C ASN A 98 -3.64 4.82 -2.36
N PHE A 99 -2.76 4.32 -3.21
CA PHE A 99 -3.01 3.34 -4.26
C PHE A 99 -2.62 1.96 -3.73
N ARG A 100 -3.60 1.07 -3.63
CA ARG A 100 -3.42 -0.34 -3.25
C ARG A 100 -4.01 -1.24 -4.32
N PRO A 101 -3.21 -1.65 -5.31
CA PRO A 101 -3.63 -2.67 -6.27
C PRO A 101 -3.75 -4.03 -5.58
N ALA A 102 -4.89 -4.71 -5.74
CA ALA A 102 -5.06 -6.10 -5.37
C ALA A 102 -5.09 -6.95 -6.63
N ILE A 103 -3.97 -7.64 -6.87
CA ILE A 103 -3.73 -8.44 -8.08
C ILE A 103 -3.53 -9.89 -7.69
N CYS A 104 -4.30 -10.79 -8.31
CA CYS A 104 -4.07 -12.23 -8.20
C CYS A 104 -3.30 -12.72 -9.42
N TYR A 105 -2.01 -13.00 -9.24
CA TYR A 105 -1.20 -13.65 -10.27
C TYR A 105 -1.71 -15.07 -10.52
N GLU A 106 -1.79 -15.47 -11.79
CA GLU A 106 -2.26 -16.81 -12.18
C GLU A 106 -1.40 -17.93 -11.53
N GLN A 107 -0.11 -17.67 -11.38
CA GLN A 107 0.85 -18.58 -10.74
C GLN A 107 0.65 -18.74 -9.23
N LEU A 108 -0.19 -17.90 -8.62
CA LEU A 108 -0.46 -17.81 -7.19
C LEU A 108 -1.96 -17.99 -6.86
N VAL A 109 -2.79 -18.38 -7.83
CA VAL A 109 -4.24 -18.55 -7.61
C VAL A 109 -4.56 -19.51 -6.45
N ASP A 110 -3.74 -20.53 -6.25
CA ASP A 110 -3.91 -21.54 -5.20
C ASP A 110 -3.50 -21.04 -3.81
N ALA A 111 -2.87 -19.87 -3.71
CA ALA A 111 -2.59 -19.23 -2.42
C ALA A 111 -3.84 -18.54 -1.85
N SER A 112 -4.80 -18.17 -2.71
CA SER A 112 -6.08 -17.61 -2.29
C SER A 112 -6.95 -18.65 -1.60
N SER A 113 -7.66 -18.22 -0.56
CA SER A 113 -8.69 -19.02 0.12
C SER A 113 -10.03 -19.07 -0.63
N LEU A 114 -10.24 -18.17 -1.62
CA LEU A 114 -11.38 -18.22 -2.51
C LEU A 114 -11.22 -19.29 -3.60
N LYS A 115 -12.35 -19.79 -4.11
CA LYS A 115 -12.36 -20.69 -5.25
C LYS A 115 -11.67 -20.02 -6.48
N PRO A 116 -10.82 -20.74 -7.23
CA PRO A 116 -10.04 -20.17 -8.33
C PRO A 116 -10.85 -19.35 -9.35
N GLU A 117 -12.06 -19.80 -9.69
CA GLU A 117 -12.94 -19.11 -10.64
C GLU A 117 -13.35 -17.70 -10.19
N LEU A 118 -13.39 -17.44 -8.88
CA LEU A 118 -13.74 -16.14 -8.31
C LEU A 118 -12.57 -15.15 -8.31
N ILE A 119 -11.34 -15.64 -8.15
CA ILE A 119 -10.16 -14.81 -7.87
C ILE A 119 -9.14 -14.75 -9.01
N SER A 120 -9.04 -15.77 -9.85
CA SER A 120 -8.02 -15.85 -10.92
C SER A 120 -8.09 -14.66 -11.87
N GLY A 121 -7.02 -13.89 -12.01
CA GLY A 121 -7.01 -12.68 -12.83
C GLY A 121 -7.71 -11.48 -12.19
N LEU A 122 -7.89 -11.48 -10.85
CA LEU A 122 -8.28 -10.28 -10.13
C LEU A 122 -7.25 -9.17 -10.38
N ASP A 123 -7.75 -8.01 -10.78
CA ASP A 123 -6.98 -6.77 -10.92
C ASP A 123 -7.93 -5.62 -10.55
N ILE A 124 -7.86 -5.21 -9.29
CA ILE A 124 -8.63 -4.08 -8.76
C ILE A 124 -7.69 -3.07 -8.12
N LEU A 125 -8.09 -1.80 -8.11
CA LEU A 125 -7.34 -0.72 -7.50
C LEU A 125 -8.18 -0.04 -6.42
N ILE A 126 -7.72 -0.10 -5.17
CA ILE A 126 -8.33 0.65 -4.09
C ILE A 126 -7.56 1.97 -3.91
N ILE A 127 -8.29 3.08 -4.01
CA ILE A 127 -7.85 4.44 -3.78
C ILE A 127 -8.41 4.89 -2.43
N ARG A 128 -7.53 4.93 -1.44
CA ARG A 128 -7.84 5.31 -0.06
C ARG A 128 -7.39 6.75 0.20
N GLU A 129 -8.28 7.60 0.71
CA GLU A 129 -7.85 8.89 1.30
C GLU A 129 -7.00 8.61 2.54
N LEU A 130 -5.84 9.26 2.67
CA LEU A 130 -4.81 8.83 3.61
C LEU A 130 -4.45 9.84 4.70
N THR A 131 -4.93 11.08 4.62
CA THR A 131 -4.48 12.20 5.47
C THR A 131 -5.56 12.89 6.28
N GLY A 132 -6.83 12.49 6.12
CA GLY A 132 -7.99 12.97 6.86
C GLY A 132 -8.71 11.87 7.64
N ASP A 133 -10.04 11.96 7.70
CA ASP A 133 -10.91 11.02 8.42
C ASP A 133 -10.69 10.97 9.95
N ILE A 134 -11.34 10.01 10.60
CA ILE A 134 -11.20 9.65 12.03
C ILE A 134 -9.75 9.38 12.47
N TYR A 135 -8.85 9.09 11.52
CA TYR A 135 -7.44 8.82 11.81
C TYR A 135 -6.70 10.09 12.26
N PHE A 136 -7.07 11.25 11.71
CA PHE A 136 -6.44 12.54 12.03
C PHE A 136 -7.41 13.55 12.63
N GLY A 137 -8.70 13.23 12.68
CA GLY A 137 -9.74 14.13 13.16
C GLY A 137 -9.57 14.52 14.63
N ALA A 138 -9.87 15.80 14.89
CA ALA A 138 -9.88 16.40 16.21
C ALA A 138 -11.23 17.09 16.47
N PRO A 139 -11.71 17.13 17.73
CA PRO A 139 -11.04 16.64 18.95
C PRO A 139 -11.04 15.10 19.07
N ARG A 140 -10.13 14.54 19.89
CA ARG A 140 -10.08 13.11 20.23
C ARG A 140 -9.41 12.89 21.58
N GLY A 141 -9.67 11.76 22.24
CA GLY A 141 -9.00 11.42 23.48
C GLY A 141 -9.86 10.59 24.42
N ARG A 142 -9.51 10.65 25.71
CA ARG A 142 -10.28 10.06 26.81
C ARG A 142 -10.67 11.15 27.79
N ARG A 143 -11.89 11.09 28.31
CA ARG A 143 -12.43 12.04 29.30
C ARG A 143 -13.49 11.36 30.16
N THR A 144 -14.01 12.08 31.15
CA THR A 144 -15.27 11.70 31.80
C THR A 144 -16.43 12.23 30.94
N ALA A 145 -17.39 11.38 30.61
CA ALA A 145 -18.56 11.74 29.81
C ALA A 145 -19.35 12.87 30.49
N VAL A 146 -19.70 13.89 29.71
CA VAL A 146 -20.44 15.07 30.20
C VAL A 146 -21.91 15.06 29.78
N ASP A 147 -22.29 14.18 28.87
CA ASP A 147 -23.59 14.08 28.22
C ASP A 147 -23.95 12.62 27.86
N GLY A 148 -25.01 12.44 27.08
CA GLY A 148 -25.50 11.12 26.66
C GLY A 148 -26.21 10.34 27.77
N HIS A 149 -26.27 9.03 27.62
CA HIS A 149 -26.94 8.13 28.57
C HIS A 149 -26.07 7.79 29.80
N PHE A 150 -24.77 8.10 29.78
CA PHE A 150 -23.83 7.73 30.83
C PHE A 150 -22.93 8.89 31.33
N PRO A 151 -23.48 10.04 31.76
CA PRO A 151 -22.66 11.11 32.35
C PRO A 151 -21.88 10.61 33.58
N GLY A 152 -20.63 11.03 33.72
CA GLY A 152 -19.74 10.62 34.81
C GLY A 152 -18.94 9.34 34.57
N ALA A 153 -19.23 8.58 33.50
CA ALA A 153 -18.46 7.39 33.12
C ALA A 153 -17.16 7.76 32.37
N GLU A 154 -16.20 6.83 32.34
CA GLU A 154 -15.04 6.95 31.44
C GLU A 154 -15.50 6.86 29.98
N GLU A 155 -15.03 7.80 29.16
CA GLU A 155 -15.37 7.91 27.74
C GLU A 155 -14.08 8.05 26.92
N ALA A 156 -14.06 7.37 25.77
CA ALA A 156 -13.09 7.61 24.71
C ALA A 156 -13.82 8.09 23.46
N PHE A 157 -13.24 9.03 22.72
CA PHE A 157 -13.85 9.58 21.52
C PHE A 157 -12.81 9.91 20.46
N ASP A 158 -13.23 9.77 19.20
CA ASP A 158 -12.50 10.16 18.00
C ASP A 158 -13.48 10.83 17.04
N THR A 159 -13.04 11.83 16.29
CA THR A 159 -13.92 12.62 15.42
C THR A 159 -13.72 12.26 13.96
N MET A 160 -14.72 11.63 13.33
CA MET A 160 -14.73 11.41 11.88
C MET A 160 -15.18 12.69 11.15
N ARG A 161 -14.33 13.24 10.29
CA ARG A 161 -14.64 14.46 9.53
C ARG A 161 -13.87 14.52 8.22
N TYR A 162 -14.52 15.11 7.21
CA TYR A 162 -13.90 15.55 5.96
C TYR A 162 -14.38 16.95 5.61
N SER A 163 -13.50 17.73 4.98
CA SER A 163 -13.84 18.93 4.24
C SER A 163 -13.99 18.61 2.75
N ARG A 164 -14.73 19.46 2.02
CA ARG A 164 -14.95 19.30 0.58
C ARG A 164 -13.64 19.14 -0.23
N PRO A 165 -12.59 19.97 -0.05
CA PRO A 165 -11.35 19.83 -0.82
C PRO A 165 -10.63 18.50 -0.59
N GLU A 166 -10.79 17.87 0.59
CA GLU A 166 -10.20 16.57 0.88
C GLU A 166 -10.87 15.45 0.06
N ILE A 167 -12.18 15.56 -0.15
CA ILE A 167 -12.97 14.59 -0.93
C ILE A 167 -12.77 14.84 -2.43
N GLU A 168 -12.77 16.11 -2.89
CA GLU A 168 -12.60 16.46 -4.30
C GLU A 168 -11.27 15.96 -4.86
N ARG A 169 -10.16 16.18 -4.13
CA ARG A 169 -8.82 15.77 -4.58
C ARG A 169 -8.70 14.25 -4.73
N ILE A 170 -9.26 13.46 -3.81
CA ILE A 170 -9.16 12.00 -3.87
C ILE A 170 -10.12 11.42 -4.92
N ALA A 171 -11.30 12.02 -5.09
CA ALA A 171 -12.24 11.66 -6.15
C ALA A 171 -11.62 11.87 -7.54
N HIS A 172 -11.01 13.04 -7.80
CA HIS A 172 -10.30 13.29 -9.06
C HIS A 172 -9.22 12.25 -9.34
N VAL A 173 -8.42 11.88 -8.33
CA VAL A 173 -7.41 10.83 -8.47
C VAL A 173 -8.05 9.49 -8.88
N ALA A 174 -9.14 9.09 -8.24
CA ALA A 174 -9.84 7.84 -8.57
C ALA A 174 -10.41 7.84 -10.00
N PHE A 175 -11.07 8.93 -10.42
CA PHE A 175 -11.60 9.05 -11.77
C PHE A 175 -10.49 9.05 -12.84
N GLN A 176 -9.37 9.73 -12.58
CA GLN A 176 -8.21 9.72 -13.48
C GLN A 176 -7.55 8.35 -13.55
N ALA A 177 -7.50 7.61 -12.44
CA ALA A 177 -7.03 6.24 -12.42
C ALA A 177 -7.95 5.31 -13.24
N ALA A 178 -9.28 5.44 -13.07
CA ALA A 178 -10.26 4.66 -13.80
C ALA A 178 -10.21 4.89 -15.31
N ARG A 179 -9.95 6.13 -15.77
CA ARG A 179 -9.74 6.44 -17.20
C ARG A 179 -8.60 5.66 -17.85
N LYS A 180 -7.58 5.28 -17.07
CA LYS A 180 -6.44 4.48 -17.51
C LYS A 180 -6.67 2.96 -17.36
N ARG A 181 -7.86 2.57 -16.88
CA ARG A 181 -8.27 1.19 -16.61
C ARG A 181 -9.59 0.90 -17.35
N SER A 182 -10.56 0.25 -16.70
CA SER A 182 -11.83 -0.15 -17.33
C SER A 182 -12.92 0.92 -17.23
N LYS A 183 -12.56 2.16 -16.85
CA LYS A 183 -13.45 3.32 -16.74
C LYS A 183 -14.65 3.11 -15.82
N ARG A 184 -14.47 2.43 -14.69
CA ARG A 184 -15.49 2.30 -13.64
C ARG A 184 -14.93 2.67 -12.27
N VAL A 185 -15.71 3.45 -11.51
CA VAL A 185 -15.42 3.84 -10.14
C VAL A 185 -16.58 3.42 -9.24
N THR A 186 -16.27 2.62 -8.22
CA THR A 186 -17.18 2.35 -7.11
C THR A 186 -16.77 3.22 -5.92
N SER A 187 -17.59 4.21 -5.57
CA SER A 187 -17.41 5.02 -4.36
C SER A 187 -18.02 4.29 -3.16
N VAL A 188 -17.19 3.95 -2.17
CA VAL A 188 -17.64 3.21 -0.98
C VAL A 188 -17.81 4.13 0.23
N ASP A 189 -18.97 4.08 0.86
CA ASP A 189 -19.37 4.98 1.95
C ASP A 189 -20.27 4.31 3.01
N LYS A 190 -20.78 5.08 3.97
CA LYS A 190 -21.86 4.68 4.89
C LYS A 190 -22.91 5.80 5.02
N ALA A 191 -23.33 6.35 3.87
CA ALA A 191 -24.20 7.53 3.80
C ALA A 191 -25.58 7.33 4.44
N ASN A 192 -26.04 6.09 4.63
CA ASN A 192 -27.29 5.79 5.32
C ASN A 192 -27.24 5.99 6.85
N VAL A 193 -26.07 6.23 7.43
CA VAL A 193 -25.89 6.40 8.88
C VAL A 193 -25.03 7.62 9.21
N LEU A 194 -23.97 7.89 8.45
CA LEU A 194 -22.95 8.87 8.80
C LEU A 194 -23.03 10.12 7.91
N GLU A 195 -23.29 11.28 8.52
CA GLU A 195 -23.31 12.58 7.84
C GLU A 195 -22.02 12.84 7.04
N THR A 196 -20.86 12.51 7.61
CA THR A 196 -19.56 12.61 6.91
C THR A 196 -19.56 11.87 5.59
N PHE A 197 -20.23 10.71 5.53
CA PHE A 197 -20.28 9.88 4.33
C PHE A 197 -21.47 10.19 3.41
N GLN A 198 -22.54 10.81 3.91
CA GLN A 198 -23.52 11.46 3.05
C GLN A 198 -22.87 12.64 2.30
N PHE A 199 -22.11 13.47 3.02
CA PHE A 199 -21.34 14.56 2.41
C PHE A 199 -20.28 14.05 1.43
N TRP A 200 -19.57 12.97 1.77
CA TRP A 200 -18.67 12.27 0.83
C TRP A 200 -19.38 11.90 -0.47
N LYS A 201 -20.53 11.23 -0.36
CA LYS A 201 -21.31 10.78 -1.51
C LYS A 201 -21.72 11.95 -2.40
N ASP A 202 -22.23 13.04 -1.81
CA ASP A 202 -22.67 14.22 -2.56
C ASP A 202 -21.52 14.85 -3.35
N VAL A 203 -20.35 15.01 -2.72
CA VAL A 203 -19.16 15.58 -3.38
C VAL A 203 -18.61 14.66 -4.48
N VAL A 204 -18.51 13.35 -4.24
CA VAL A 204 -18.02 12.40 -5.26
C VAL A 204 -18.98 12.33 -6.46
N THR A 205 -20.30 12.34 -6.22
CA THR A 205 -21.30 12.41 -7.29
C THR A 205 -21.16 13.70 -8.11
N GLU A 206 -20.88 14.83 -7.46
CA GLU A 206 -20.66 16.11 -8.15
C GLU A 206 -19.41 16.06 -9.03
N VAL A 207 -18.27 15.65 -8.48
CA VAL A 207 -17.00 15.48 -9.22
C VAL A 207 -17.19 14.53 -10.40
N GLY A 208 -17.96 13.44 -10.24
CA GLY A 208 -18.22 12.47 -11.30
C GLY A 208 -18.85 13.07 -12.56
N LYS A 209 -19.57 14.20 -12.46
CA LYS A 209 -20.14 14.91 -13.64
C LYS A 209 -19.06 15.46 -14.57
N GLU A 210 -17.85 15.69 -14.07
CA GLU A 210 -16.70 16.13 -14.87
C GLU A 210 -16.03 14.96 -15.63
N TYR A 211 -16.43 13.72 -15.34
CA TYR A 211 -15.89 12.49 -15.91
C TYR A 211 -16.99 11.65 -16.56
N PRO A 212 -17.71 12.18 -17.58
CA PRO A 212 -18.86 11.50 -18.19
C PRO A 212 -18.48 10.20 -18.93
N ASP A 213 -17.20 9.95 -19.17
CA ASP A 213 -16.69 8.73 -19.77
C ASP A 213 -16.37 7.63 -18.74
N VAL A 214 -16.57 7.88 -17.45
CA VAL A 214 -16.34 6.92 -16.35
C VAL A 214 -17.67 6.61 -15.67
N GLU A 215 -18.03 5.33 -15.59
CA GLU A 215 -19.20 4.88 -14.85
C GLU A 215 -18.94 5.04 -13.34
N LEU A 216 -19.84 5.74 -12.63
CA LEU A 216 -19.80 5.89 -11.18
C LEU A 216 -20.96 5.09 -10.56
N ASP A 217 -20.63 4.21 -9.63
CA ASP A 217 -21.59 3.58 -8.73
C ASP A 217 -21.22 3.84 -7.25
N HIS A 218 -22.21 3.68 -6.37
CA HIS A 218 -22.04 3.87 -4.92
C HIS A 218 -22.40 2.59 -4.19
N MET A 219 -21.60 2.23 -3.18
CA MET A 219 -21.81 1.03 -2.38
C MET A 219 -21.55 1.30 -0.90
N TYR A 220 -22.37 0.71 -0.03
CA TYR A 220 -22.08 0.79 1.41
C TYR A 220 -20.92 -0.13 1.80
N VAL A 221 -20.09 0.29 2.75
CA VAL A 221 -18.86 -0.42 3.16
C VAL A 221 -19.09 -1.87 3.58
N ASP A 222 -20.21 -2.17 4.24
CA ASP A 222 -20.59 -3.54 4.62
C ASP A 222 -20.93 -4.39 3.39
N ASN A 223 -21.64 -3.83 2.41
CA ASN A 223 -21.89 -4.51 1.15
C ASN A 223 -20.61 -4.65 0.31
N ALA A 224 -19.71 -3.65 0.33
CA ALA A 224 -18.43 -3.72 -0.36
C ALA A 224 -17.57 -4.88 0.16
N ALA A 225 -17.47 -5.05 1.48
CA ALA A 225 -16.82 -6.20 2.09
C ALA A 225 -17.44 -7.53 1.60
N MET A 226 -18.78 -7.63 1.64
CA MET A 226 -19.47 -8.82 1.12
C MET A 226 -19.21 -9.07 -0.39
N GLN A 227 -19.17 -8.03 -1.22
CA GLN A 227 -18.92 -8.15 -2.66
C GLN A 227 -17.47 -8.52 -2.96
N LEU A 228 -16.50 -8.05 -2.17
CA LEU A 228 -15.09 -8.45 -2.28
C LEU A 228 -14.97 -9.98 -2.12
N VAL A 229 -15.61 -10.57 -1.12
CA VAL A 229 -15.60 -12.04 -0.96
C VAL A 229 -16.40 -12.74 -2.06
N ARG A 230 -17.58 -12.21 -2.43
CA ARG A 230 -18.52 -12.90 -3.32
C ARG A 230 -18.15 -12.84 -4.79
N ALA A 231 -17.69 -11.70 -5.29
CA ALA A 231 -17.43 -11.45 -6.70
C ALA A 231 -16.45 -10.27 -6.89
N PRO A 232 -15.19 -10.40 -6.45
CA PRO A 232 -14.24 -9.29 -6.39
C PRO A 232 -13.93 -8.68 -7.77
N LYS A 233 -13.99 -9.50 -8.83
CA LYS A 233 -13.77 -9.10 -10.23
C LYS A 233 -14.79 -8.09 -10.79
N LYS A 234 -15.85 -7.77 -10.03
CA LYS A 234 -16.80 -6.72 -10.43
C LYS A 234 -16.21 -5.33 -10.32
N PHE A 235 -15.30 -5.12 -9.37
CA PHE A 235 -14.66 -3.83 -9.16
C PHE A 235 -13.61 -3.53 -10.24
N ASP A 236 -13.36 -2.25 -10.47
CA ASP A 236 -12.21 -1.76 -11.25
C ASP A 236 -11.39 -0.82 -10.36
N VAL A 237 -11.90 0.39 -10.13
CA VAL A 237 -11.36 1.33 -9.14
C VAL A 237 -12.37 1.51 -8.01
N VAL A 238 -11.93 1.34 -6.77
CA VAL A 238 -12.71 1.63 -5.57
C VAL A 238 -12.15 2.87 -4.92
N VAL A 239 -12.99 3.84 -4.56
CA VAL A 239 -12.57 5.04 -3.82
C VAL A 239 -13.32 5.16 -2.51
N THR A 240 -12.61 5.41 -1.41
CA THR A 240 -13.22 5.51 -0.09
C THR A 240 -12.35 6.30 0.91
N GLY A 241 -12.93 6.62 2.06
CA GLY A 241 -12.24 7.32 3.15
C GLY A 241 -11.19 6.44 3.84
N ASN A 242 -10.29 7.08 4.60
CA ASN A 242 -9.17 6.44 5.28
C ASN A 242 -9.50 5.16 6.04
N MET A 243 -10.49 5.18 6.93
CA MET A 243 -10.78 4.01 7.77
C MET A 243 -11.37 2.85 6.96
N PHE A 244 -12.28 3.14 6.02
CA PHE A 244 -12.87 2.10 5.17
C PHE A 244 -11.88 1.57 4.16
N GLY A 245 -11.01 2.42 3.61
CA GLY A 245 -9.96 2.04 2.68
C GLY A 245 -8.93 1.16 3.35
N ASP A 246 -8.61 1.40 4.62
CA ASP A 246 -7.77 0.51 5.42
C ASP A 246 -8.32 -0.91 5.40
N ILE A 247 -9.55 -1.07 5.91
CA ILE A 247 -10.23 -2.36 6.08
C ILE A 247 -10.40 -3.08 4.74
N LEU A 248 -10.97 -2.40 3.73
CA LEU A 248 -11.28 -3.02 2.44
C LEU A 248 -10.01 -3.36 1.66
N SER A 249 -8.94 -2.59 1.79
CA SER A 249 -7.68 -2.90 1.12
C SER A 249 -6.96 -4.08 1.74
N ASP A 250 -7.01 -4.22 3.07
CA ASP A 250 -6.47 -5.40 3.77
C ASP A 250 -7.34 -6.65 3.50
N GLU A 251 -8.66 -6.49 3.40
CA GLU A 251 -9.55 -7.56 2.96
C GLU A 251 -9.20 -8.01 1.53
N ALA A 252 -9.19 -7.09 0.57
CA ALA A 252 -8.83 -7.38 -0.82
C ALA A 252 -7.42 -8.00 -0.94
N ALA A 253 -6.49 -7.57 -0.09
CA ALA A 253 -5.16 -8.12 0.01
C ALA A 253 -5.15 -9.59 0.44
N MET A 254 -5.94 -9.94 1.46
CA MET A 254 -6.04 -11.32 1.92
C MET A 254 -6.75 -12.21 0.90
N LEU A 255 -7.69 -11.66 0.12
CA LEU A 255 -8.38 -12.43 -0.94
C LEU A 255 -7.44 -12.93 -2.04
N THR A 256 -6.35 -12.21 -2.34
CA THR A 256 -5.36 -12.70 -3.31
C THR A 256 -4.52 -13.86 -2.76
N GLY A 257 -4.57 -14.08 -1.43
CA GLY A 257 -3.82 -15.12 -0.74
C GLY A 257 -2.33 -14.83 -0.56
N SER A 258 -1.86 -13.64 -0.93
CA SER A 258 -0.43 -13.32 -0.95
C SER A 258 -0.18 -11.86 -0.60
N ILE A 259 -0.36 -11.49 0.68
CA ILE A 259 -0.10 -10.12 1.16
C ILE A 259 1.34 -9.69 0.82
N GLY A 260 2.31 -10.62 0.86
CA GLY A 260 3.71 -10.43 0.46
C GLY A 260 3.93 -9.98 -1.00
N MET A 261 2.87 -9.93 -1.82
CA MET A 261 2.92 -9.51 -3.22
C MET A 261 2.35 -8.10 -3.47
N LEU A 262 1.80 -7.44 -2.45
CA LEU A 262 0.96 -6.27 -2.67
C LEU A 262 1.72 -4.96 -2.42
N PRO A 263 2.09 -4.23 -3.48
CA PRO A 263 2.72 -2.93 -3.33
C PRO A 263 1.71 -1.87 -2.91
N SER A 264 2.19 -0.76 -2.39
CA SER A 264 1.38 0.41 -2.06
C SER A 264 2.13 1.69 -2.40
N ALA A 265 1.39 2.70 -2.84
CA ALA A 265 1.91 4.04 -3.10
C ALA A 265 1.03 5.10 -2.44
N SER A 266 1.65 6.05 -1.75
CA SER A 266 0.98 7.20 -1.15
C SER A 266 1.47 8.46 -1.85
N LEU A 267 0.60 9.19 -2.57
CA LEU A 267 0.99 10.30 -3.43
C LEU A 267 0.39 11.64 -2.97
N ASN A 268 1.14 12.72 -3.19
CA ASN A 268 0.63 14.08 -3.12
C ASN A 268 0.24 14.62 -4.51
N SER A 269 -0.23 15.87 -4.54
CA SER A 269 -0.69 16.55 -5.76
C SER A 269 0.40 16.80 -6.81
N SER A 270 1.68 16.73 -6.40
CA SER A 270 2.83 16.89 -7.30
C SER A 270 3.40 15.54 -7.77
N ASN A 271 2.68 14.45 -7.51
CA ASN A 271 3.11 13.06 -7.76
C ASN A 271 4.39 12.64 -7.02
N GLN A 272 4.87 13.41 -6.03
CA GLN A 272 5.86 12.91 -5.09
C GLN A 272 5.17 11.88 -4.18
N GLY A 273 5.83 10.74 -3.97
CA GLY A 273 5.21 9.61 -3.30
C GLY A 273 6.10 8.90 -2.27
N LEU A 274 5.44 8.22 -1.35
CA LEU A 274 6.00 7.20 -0.48
C LEU A 274 5.52 5.83 -0.95
N TYR A 275 6.46 4.92 -1.18
CA TYR A 275 6.23 3.60 -1.75
C TYR A 275 6.66 2.54 -0.76
N GLU A 276 5.73 1.66 -0.40
CA GLU A 276 5.90 0.68 0.68
C GLU A 276 5.14 -0.61 0.35
N PRO A 277 5.61 -1.77 0.82
CA PRO A 277 4.79 -2.95 0.82
C PRO A 277 3.52 -2.73 1.67
N SER A 278 2.42 -3.38 1.31
CA SER A 278 1.20 -3.31 2.12
C SER A 278 1.30 -4.09 3.44
N HIS A 279 2.23 -5.04 3.53
CA HIS A 279 2.47 -5.83 4.75
C HIS A 279 3.32 -5.07 5.77
N GLY A 280 3.14 -5.40 7.05
CA GLY A 280 3.91 -4.83 8.16
C GLY A 280 5.32 -5.42 8.34
N SER A 281 5.90 -5.17 9.51
CA SER A 281 7.30 -5.49 9.85
C SER A 281 7.59 -6.95 10.20
N ALA A 282 6.56 -7.79 10.33
CA ALA A 282 6.65 -9.23 10.64
C ALA A 282 7.78 -9.59 11.65
N PRO A 283 7.71 -9.11 12.91
CA PRO A 283 8.79 -9.29 13.89
C PRO A 283 9.16 -10.75 14.18
N ASP A 284 8.21 -11.67 14.00
CA ASP A 284 8.37 -13.10 14.18
C ASP A 284 9.33 -13.75 13.17
N ILE A 285 9.55 -13.15 12.01
CA ILE A 285 10.47 -13.64 10.96
C ILE A 285 11.63 -12.70 10.64
N ALA A 286 11.70 -11.53 11.30
CA ALA A 286 12.77 -10.56 11.10
C ALA A 286 14.17 -11.18 11.29
N GLY A 287 15.06 -10.92 10.33
CA GLY A 287 16.45 -11.39 10.35
C GLY A 287 16.63 -12.88 10.02
N LYS A 288 15.56 -13.59 9.63
CA LYS A 288 15.63 -15.00 9.22
C LYS A 288 15.86 -15.19 7.72
N GLY A 289 15.85 -14.12 6.92
CA GLY A 289 16.05 -14.20 5.47
C GLY A 289 14.94 -14.93 4.71
N ILE A 290 13.72 -14.96 5.24
CA ILE A 290 12.57 -15.67 4.64
C ILE A 290 11.40 -14.75 4.26
N ALA A 291 11.52 -13.45 4.49
CA ALA A 291 10.53 -12.46 4.10
C ALA A 291 10.39 -12.38 2.57
N ASN A 292 9.20 -12.08 2.07
CA ASN A 292 8.95 -11.88 0.65
C ASN A 292 9.32 -10.45 0.21
N PRO A 293 10.34 -10.26 -0.65
CA PRO A 293 10.71 -8.91 -1.09
C PRO A 293 9.82 -8.38 -2.22
N LEU A 294 8.95 -9.21 -2.82
CA LEU A 294 8.28 -8.90 -4.08
C LEU A 294 7.33 -7.70 -3.97
N ALA A 295 6.59 -7.54 -2.87
CA ALA A 295 5.78 -6.33 -2.64
C ALA A 295 6.62 -5.05 -2.61
N THR A 296 7.82 -5.08 -2.00
CA THR A 296 8.71 -3.90 -1.94
C THR A 296 9.34 -3.61 -3.30
N ILE A 297 9.73 -4.66 -4.03
CA ILE A 297 10.21 -4.55 -5.41
C ILE A 297 9.13 -3.96 -6.34
N LEU A 298 7.89 -4.43 -6.23
CA LEU A 298 6.75 -3.90 -6.98
C LEU A 298 6.40 -2.46 -6.55
N SER A 299 6.63 -2.10 -5.28
CA SER A 299 6.49 -0.72 -4.79
C SER A 299 7.54 0.19 -5.43
N ALA A 300 8.77 -0.30 -5.61
CA ALA A 300 9.78 0.42 -6.39
C ALA A 300 9.39 0.55 -7.87
N ALA A 301 8.68 -0.42 -8.47
CA ALA A 301 8.11 -0.27 -9.81
C ALA A 301 7.03 0.84 -9.84
N MET A 302 6.13 0.89 -8.85
CA MET A 302 5.17 1.99 -8.71
C MET A 302 5.87 3.34 -8.56
N MET A 303 6.99 3.40 -7.81
CA MET A 303 7.81 4.61 -7.66
C MET A 303 8.35 5.11 -8.99
N LEU A 304 8.94 4.21 -9.78
CA LEU A 304 9.44 4.52 -11.11
C LEU A 304 8.31 5.06 -12.00
N ARG A 305 7.13 4.44 -11.95
CA ARG A 305 5.99 4.80 -12.79
C ARG A 305 5.37 6.14 -12.41
N PHE A 306 5.10 6.36 -11.13
CA PHE A 306 4.24 7.47 -10.70
C PHE A 306 5.01 8.72 -10.27
N SER A 307 6.17 8.61 -9.61
CA SER A 307 6.97 9.78 -9.20
C SER A 307 8.11 10.11 -10.17
N LEU A 308 8.77 9.09 -10.72
CA LEU A 308 10.02 9.29 -11.46
C LEU A 308 9.88 9.32 -12.98
N ASN A 309 8.65 9.17 -13.50
CA ASN A 309 8.32 9.15 -14.93
C ASN A 309 9.12 8.10 -15.74
N GLN A 310 9.46 6.96 -15.14
CA GLN A 310 10.22 5.85 -15.72
C GLN A 310 9.32 4.61 -15.97
N ALA A 311 8.20 4.79 -16.68
CA ALA A 311 7.22 3.72 -16.90
C ALA A 311 7.82 2.44 -17.53
N GLN A 312 8.72 2.58 -18.50
CA GLN A 312 9.37 1.43 -19.14
C GLN A 312 10.26 0.64 -18.16
N ALA A 313 10.90 1.32 -17.20
CA ALA A 313 11.69 0.65 -16.18
C ALA A 313 10.79 -0.07 -15.16
N ALA A 314 9.65 0.53 -14.81
CA ALA A 314 8.61 -0.12 -14.00
C ALA A 314 8.09 -1.41 -14.68
N ASP A 315 7.73 -1.34 -15.97
CA ASP A 315 7.25 -2.49 -16.75
C ASP A 315 8.28 -3.64 -16.77
N ARG A 316 9.57 -3.30 -16.81
CA ARG A 316 10.66 -4.30 -16.75
C ARG A 316 10.72 -5.01 -15.40
N ILE A 317 10.58 -4.29 -14.28
CA ILE A 317 10.52 -4.91 -12.94
C ILE A 317 9.29 -5.81 -12.84
N GLU A 318 8.11 -5.30 -13.19
CA GLU A 318 6.85 -6.05 -13.11
C GLU A 318 6.90 -7.33 -13.97
N SER A 319 7.48 -7.23 -15.16
CA SER A 319 7.69 -8.39 -16.03
C SER A 319 8.68 -9.40 -15.44
N ALA A 320 9.77 -8.94 -14.82
CA ALA A 320 10.73 -9.82 -14.17
C ALA A 320 10.13 -10.56 -12.98
N VAL A 321 9.28 -9.91 -12.18
CA VAL A 321 8.53 -10.55 -11.10
C VAL A 321 7.61 -11.65 -11.65
N LYS A 322 6.88 -11.38 -12.75
CA LYS A 322 6.05 -12.38 -13.43
C LYS A 322 6.89 -13.59 -13.90
N ASP A 323 8.04 -13.34 -14.51
CA ASP A 323 8.94 -14.41 -15.00
C ASP A 323 9.47 -15.27 -13.85
N VAL A 324 9.86 -14.65 -12.73
CA VAL A 324 10.34 -15.36 -11.52
C VAL A 324 9.23 -16.23 -10.94
N LEU A 325 8.00 -15.72 -10.84
CA LEU A 325 6.86 -16.52 -10.41
C LEU A 325 6.56 -17.66 -11.39
N ALA A 326 6.65 -17.43 -12.70
CA ALA A 326 6.46 -18.46 -13.72
C ALA A 326 7.55 -19.55 -13.68
N SER A 327 8.76 -19.22 -13.23
CA SER A 327 9.85 -20.19 -13.03
C SER A 327 9.68 -21.10 -11.80
N GLY A 328 8.64 -20.88 -10.99
CA GLY A 328 8.32 -21.70 -9.83
C GLY A 328 8.99 -21.28 -8.52
N LEU A 329 9.77 -20.20 -8.50
CA LEU A 329 10.37 -19.70 -7.26
C LEU A 329 9.30 -19.08 -6.34
N ARG A 330 9.33 -19.44 -5.06
CA ARG A 330 8.38 -18.97 -4.03
C ARG A 330 9.10 -18.70 -2.72
N THR A 331 8.82 -17.57 -2.07
CA THR A 331 9.18 -17.36 -0.66
C THR A 331 8.22 -18.11 0.26
N ALA A 332 8.53 -18.15 1.55
CA ALA A 332 7.82 -19.01 2.51
C ALA A 332 6.31 -18.74 2.61
N ASP A 333 5.88 -17.50 2.42
CA ASP A 333 4.49 -17.04 2.46
C ASP A 333 3.65 -17.47 1.25
N ILE A 334 4.28 -17.66 0.09
CA ILE A 334 3.62 -18.02 -1.18
C ILE A 334 4.00 -19.43 -1.67
N TYR A 335 4.67 -20.21 -0.83
CA TYR A 335 5.06 -21.58 -1.13
C TYR A 335 3.95 -22.56 -0.73
N SER A 336 3.60 -23.47 -1.65
CA SER A 336 2.73 -24.62 -1.39
C SER A 336 3.49 -25.93 -1.62
N ASP A 337 3.31 -26.92 -0.74
CA ASP A 337 3.95 -28.24 -0.87
C ASP A 337 3.45 -28.97 -2.13
N GLY A 338 4.15 -28.78 -3.25
CA GLY A 338 4.04 -29.59 -4.48
C GLY A 338 2.72 -29.46 -5.26
N LYS A 339 1.89 -28.45 -4.99
CA LYS A 339 0.63 -28.20 -5.71
C LYS A 339 0.55 -26.75 -6.15
N SER A 340 1.02 -26.48 -7.36
CA SER A 340 0.48 -25.39 -8.16
C SER A 340 -0.30 -26.02 -9.30
N SER A 341 -1.57 -25.64 -9.45
CA SER A 341 -2.41 -26.04 -10.57
C SER A 341 -1.87 -25.53 -11.91
N THR A 342 -0.96 -24.54 -11.89
CA THR A 342 -0.45 -23.82 -13.06
C THR A 342 1.07 -23.95 -13.25
N THR A 343 1.82 -24.45 -12.25
CA THR A 343 3.29 -24.54 -12.29
C THR A 343 3.79 -25.93 -11.85
N PRO A 344 4.44 -26.73 -12.73
CA PRO A 344 4.76 -28.15 -12.48
C PRO A 344 5.71 -28.42 -11.30
N ALA A 345 6.59 -27.47 -10.96
CA ALA A 345 7.52 -27.57 -9.85
C ALA A 345 7.70 -26.20 -9.19
N VAL A 346 7.47 -26.14 -7.88
CA VAL A 346 7.71 -24.94 -7.07
C VAL A 346 8.90 -25.17 -6.15
N VAL A 347 9.78 -24.16 -6.05
CA VAL A 347 11.00 -24.20 -5.24
C VAL A 347 10.90 -23.11 -4.18
N LYS A 348 11.02 -23.51 -2.92
CA LYS A 348 11.06 -22.57 -1.80
C LYS A 348 12.43 -21.89 -1.76
N VAL A 349 12.45 -20.56 -1.69
CA VAL A 349 13.65 -19.73 -1.63
C VAL A 349 13.55 -18.69 -0.51
N GLY A 350 14.69 -18.14 -0.08
CA GLY A 350 14.76 -17.04 0.87
C GLY A 350 14.59 -15.67 0.20
N THR A 351 14.65 -14.62 1.02
CA THR A 351 14.51 -13.21 0.60
C THR A 351 15.56 -12.84 -0.43
N ARG A 352 16.83 -13.18 -0.16
CA ARG A 352 17.96 -12.83 -1.01
C ARG A 352 17.92 -13.55 -2.34
N GLU A 353 17.66 -14.85 -2.33
CA GLU A 353 17.57 -15.67 -3.54
C GLU A 353 16.42 -15.20 -4.44
N MET A 354 15.29 -14.77 -3.85
CA MET A 354 14.18 -14.18 -4.60
C MET A 354 14.58 -12.88 -5.29
N GLY A 355 15.26 -11.96 -4.58
CA GLY A 355 15.72 -10.72 -5.19
C GLY A 355 16.83 -10.93 -6.23
N ASP A 356 17.74 -11.88 -6.02
CA ASP A 356 18.75 -12.28 -7.01
C ASP A 356 18.10 -12.83 -8.29
N ALA A 357 17.01 -13.60 -8.16
CA ALA A 357 16.25 -14.10 -9.30
C ALA A 357 15.57 -12.97 -10.10
N VAL A 358 15.01 -11.96 -9.42
CA VAL A 358 14.43 -10.79 -10.10
C VAL A 358 15.51 -10.01 -10.85
N VAL A 359 16.67 -9.79 -10.23
CA VAL A 359 17.83 -9.16 -10.90
C VAL A 359 18.22 -9.92 -12.16
N ALA A 360 18.38 -11.25 -12.06
CA ALA A 360 18.74 -12.09 -13.20
C ALA A 360 17.71 -12.00 -14.35
N ALA A 361 16.41 -11.97 -14.03
CA ALA A 361 15.35 -11.81 -15.01
C ALA A 361 15.39 -10.44 -15.72
N ILE A 362 15.79 -9.37 -15.01
CA ILE A 362 15.96 -8.02 -15.58
C ILE A 362 17.18 -7.93 -16.51
N THR A 363 18.30 -8.57 -16.15
CA THR A 363 19.57 -8.45 -16.88
C THR A 363 19.64 -9.36 -18.11
N THR A 364 19.00 -10.54 -18.06
CA THR A 364 19.03 -11.50 -19.18
C THR A 364 18.29 -10.98 -20.42
N LYS A 365 17.24 -10.16 -20.24
CA LYS A 365 16.47 -9.55 -21.36
C LYS A 365 17.24 -8.46 -22.12
N LYS A 366 18.41 -7.99 -21.67
CA LYS A 366 19.24 -7.01 -22.42
C LYS A 366 19.90 -7.59 -23.68
N ILE A 367 19.82 -8.91 -23.95
CA ILE A 367 20.61 -9.56 -25.02
C ILE A 367 19.93 -9.59 -26.40
N THR A 368 18.63 -9.37 -26.54
CA THR A 368 18.01 -9.27 -27.88
C THR A 368 17.90 -7.82 -28.35
N LYS A 369 19.01 -7.30 -28.89
CA LYS A 369 18.94 -6.29 -29.96
C LYS A 369 18.81 -7.06 -31.28
N SER A 370 17.65 -6.98 -31.92
CA SER A 370 17.46 -7.30 -33.33
C SER A 370 16.87 -6.08 -34.02
#